data_AF-A0A6F8XRE3-F1
#
_entry.id   AF-A0A6F8XRE3-F1
#
_cell.length_a   1.000
_cell.length_b   1.000
_cell.length_c   1.000
_cell.angle_alpha   90.00
_cell.angle_beta   90.00
_cell.angle_gamma   90.00
#
_symmetry.space_group_name_H-M   'P 1'
#
loop_
_entity.id
_entity.type
_entity.pdbx_description
1 polymer ?
#
loop_
_entity_poly.entity_id
_entity_poly.type
_entity_poly.pdbx_seq_one_letter_code
_entity_poly.pdbx_strand_id
1 'polypeptide(L)'
;MRSRDPGRDASLEALVPALIGRLPHLLDEVRRLLTADWPDYAQFLAEEQAEVEVAAEGFIRWLVEFAEEYLSEPHSDLIPAPTTPVTLFEEIGRAQWREGRDLSALLSAYQLGARVAWHEVSGTALETGVAPDALAALAEAVFAYVDQLSSASARGYVAEQSEAVAARERLRDDLVELLLSDRSDSAAVRAAATRAGWPLPREVAVVLVDPDNPVGQATLARLDASCLLIRRRQLTGAVLPDPARPGRRQRLVAEMRGTGAVIGHPVPPEQLPASVEIAEIALRLSRGGC
;
A
#
# COMPACT_ATOMS: atom_id res chain seq x y z
N MET A 1 -25.87 -22.98 -30.79
CA MET A 1 -25.03 -24.16 -31.11
C MET A 1 -24.16 -23.80 -32.32
N ARG A 2 -23.09 -23.01 -32.11
CA ARG A 2 -22.09 -22.76 -33.16
C ARG A 2 -21.19 -23.99 -33.23
N SER A 3 -20.96 -24.50 -34.43
CA SER A 3 -20.09 -25.64 -34.68
C SER A 3 -18.65 -25.24 -34.36
N ARG A 4 -17.99 -25.97 -33.45
CA ARG A 4 -16.54 -25.94 -33.27
C ARG A 4 -15.89 -26.23 -34.63
N ASP A 5 -14.92 -25.43 -35.03
CA ASP A 5 -14.12 -25.67 -36.23
C ASP A 5 -12.95 -26.59 -35.84
N PRO A 6 -12.91 -27.86 -36.30
CA PRO A 6 -11.90 -28.82 -35.88
C PRO A 6 -10.47 -28.42 -36.29
N GLY A 7 -10.28 -27.59 -37.33
CA GLY A 7 -8.96 -27.09 -37.70
C GLY A 7 -8.43 -26.04 -36.73
N ARG A 8 -9.34 -25.27 -36.14
CA ARG A 8 -9.04 -24.23 -35.15
C ARG A 8 -8.61 -24.85 -33.82
N ASP A 9 -9.40 -25.78 -33.29
CA ASP A 9 -9.11 -26.46 -32.02
C ASP A 9 -7.74 -27.15 -32.08
N ALA A 10 -7.41 -27.81 -33.20
CA ALA A 10 -6.11 -28.46 -33.39
C ALA A 10 -4.92 -27.48 -33.38
N SER A 11 -5.09 -26.25 -33.89
CA SER A 11 -4.03 -25.23 -33.91
C SER A 11 -3.74 -24.63 -32.53
N LEU A 12 -4.78 -24.47 -31.69
CA LEU A 12 -4.65 -24.02 -30.30
C LEU A 12 -4.10 -25.12 -29.40
N GLU A 13 -4.53 -26.37 -29.60
CA GLU A 13 -4.00 -27.52 -28.88
C GLU A 13 -2.50 -27.72 -29.12
N ALA A 14 -2.03 -27.47 -30.35
CA ALA A 14 -0.61 -27.52 -30.69
C ALA A 14 0.21 -26.34 -30.12
N LEU A 15 -0.43 -25.24 -29.72
CA LEU A 15 0.24 -24.03 -29.25
C LEU A 15 0.85 -24.22 -27.84
N VAL A 16 0.13 -24.89 -26.94
CA VAL A 16 0.59 -25.12 -25.55
C VAL A 16 1.96 -25.83 -25.49
N PRO A 17 2.15 -27.02 -26.09
CA PRO A 17 3.45 -27.70 -26.03
C PRO A 17 4.55 -26.92 -26.77
N ALA A 18 4.22 -26.17 -27.82
CA ALA A 18 5.17 -25.32 -28.53
C ALA A 18 5.69 -24.18 -27.63
N LEU A 19 4.79 -23.50 -26.91
CA LEU A 19 5.15 -22.42 -25.98
C LEU A 19 5.92 -22.94 -24.76
N ILE A 20 5.49 -24.05 -24.17
CA ILE A 20 6.20 -24.68 -23.04
C ILE A 20 7.64 -25.02 -23.45
N GLY A 21 7.86 -25.55 -24.65
CA GLY A 21 9.20 -25.85 -25.16
C GLY A 21 10.12 -24.62 -25.30
N ARG A 22 9.56 -23.40 -25.40
CA ARG A 22 10.30 -22.14 -25.53
C ARG A 22 10.43 -21.36 -24.23
N LEU A 23 9.73 -21.79 -23.19
CA LEU A 23 9.65 -21.09 -21.92
C LEU A 23 11.03 -20.79 -21.27
N PRO A 24 12.00 -21.72 -21.24
CA PRO A 24 13.32 -21.41 -20.67
C PRO A 24 14.01 -20.24 -21.37
N HIS A 25 13.92 -20.18 -22.70
CA HIS A 25 14.51 -19.09 -23.48
C HIS A 25 13.79 -17.75 -23.24
N LEU A 26 12.46 -17.79 -23.12
CA LEU A 26 11.67 -16.60 -22.80
C LEU A 26 12.02 -16.05 -21.42
N LEU A 27 12.16 -16.90 -20.41
CA LEU A 27 12.53 -16.47 -19.05
C LEU A 27 13.95 -15.89 -19.02
N ASP A 28 14.88 -16.47 -19.77
CA ASP A 28 16.23 -15.92 -19.95
C ASP A 28 16.20 -14.53 -20.56
N GLU A 29 15.37 -14.31 -21.59
CA GLU A 29 15.22 -13.02 -22.24
C GLU A 29 14.60 -11.97 -21.31
N VAL A 30 13.54 -12.33 -20.57
CA VAL A 30 12.93 -11.44 -19.57
C VAL A 30 13.96 -11.05 -18.51
N ARG A 31 14.71 -12.01 -17.96
CA ARG A 31 15.77 -11.77 -16.99
C ARG A 31 16.85 -10.82 -17.54
N ARG A 32 17.29 -11.06 -18.77
CA ARG A 32 18.30 -10.20 -19.44
C ARG A 32 17.81 -8.76 -19.57
N LEU A 33 16.55 -8.57 -19.96
CA LEU A 33 15.96 -7.24 -20.12
C LEU A 33 15.72 -6.54 -18.78
N LEU A 34 15.37 -7.28 -17.72
CA LEU A 34 15.21 -6.73 -16.38
C LEU A 34 16.54 -6.31 -15.74
N THR A 35 17.67 -6.91 -16.13
CA THR A 35 18.98 -6.72 -15.46
C THR A 35 19.43 -5.24 -15.40
N ALA A 36 19.10 -4.44 -16.42
CA ALA A 36 19.55 -3.05 -16.49
C ALA A 36 18.79 -2.12 -15.51
N ASP A 37 17.47 -2.24 -15.46
CA ASP A 37 16.61 -1.31 -14.74
C ASP A 37 16.11 -1.87 -13.39
N TRP A 38 16.00 -3.21 -13.28
CA TRP A 38 15.47 -3.92 -12.11
C TRP A 38 16.27 -5.19 -11.79
N PRO A 39 17.55 -5.05 -11.37
CA PRO A 39 18.44 -6.19 -11.11
C PRO A 39 17.90 -7.16 -10.05
N ASP A 40 17.17 -6.66 -9.05
CA ASP A 40 16.58 -7.49 -8.00
C ASP A 40 15.52 -8.46 -8.55
N TYR A 41 14.73 -8.04 -9.54
CA TYR A 41 13.76 -8.93 -10.21
C TYR A 41 14.47 -9.93 -11.13
N ALA A 42 15.53 -9.50 -11.82
CA ALA A 42 16.35 -10.40 -12.63
C ALA A 42 17.02 -11.48 -11.75
N GLN A 43 17.47 -11.12 -10.55
CA GLN A 43 18.02 -12.05 -9.57
C GLN A 43 16.95 -13.02 -9.06
N PHE A 44 15.76 -12.53 -8.68
CA PHE A 44 14.64 -13.38 -8.26
C PHE A 44 14.30 -14.44 -9.32
N LEU A 45 14.19 -14.04 -10.59
CA LEU A 45 13.92 -14.99 -11.69
C LEU A 45 15.03 -16.04 -11.87
N ALA A 46 16.27 -15.72 -11.48
CA ALA A 46 17.38 -16.67 -11.53
C ALA A 46 17.39 -17.63 -10.34
N GLU A 47 16.97 -17.17 -9.16
CA GLU A 47 16.96 -17.96 -7.92
C GLU A 47 15.74 -18.90 -7.86
N GLU A 48 14.56 -18.41 -8.25
CA GLU A 48 13.27 -19.12 -8.17
C GLU A 48 12.84 -19.65 -9.55
N GLN A 49 13.81 -20.08 -10.37
CA GLN A 49 13.55 -20.42 -11.77
C GLN A 49 12.50 -21.54 -11.92
N ALA A 50 12.57 -22.59 -11.10
CA ALA A 50 11.66 -23.74 -11.21
C ALA A 50 10.21 -23.35 -10.87
N GLU A 51 10.02 -22.56 -9.83
CA GLU A 51 8.73 -22.03 -9.40
C GLU A 51 8.13 -21.11 -10.47
N VAL A 52 8.96 -20.24 -11.05
CA VAL A 52 8.54 -19.35 -12.14
C VAL A 52 8.17 -20.13 -13.40
N GLU A 53 8.92 -21.16 -13.76
CA GLU A 53 8.60 -22.04 -14.89
C GLU A 53 7.23 -22.70 -14.70
N VAL A 54 6.96 -23.26 -13.52
CA VAL A 54 5.65 -23.86 -13.20
C VAL A 54 4.52 -22.82 -13.29
N ALA A 55 4.73 -21.61 -12.78
CA ALA A 55 3.75 -20.54 -12.87
C ALA A 55 3.49 -20.11 -14.32
N ALA A 56 4.55 -20.00 -15.13
CA ALA A 56 4.45 -19.62 -16.53
C ALA A 56 3.81 -20.71 -17.40
N GLU A 57 4.04 -22.00 -17.11
CA GLU A 57 3.28 -23.09 -17.73
C GLU A 57 1.78 -22.99 -17.42
N GLY A 58 1.43 -22.69 -16.16
CA GLY A 58 0.05 -22.46 -15.76
C GLY A 58 -0.58 -21.30 -16.52
N PHE A 59 0.16 -20.20 -16.67
CA PHE A 59 -0.27 -19.06 -17.48
C PHE A 59 -0.49 -19.43 -18.95
N ILE A 60 0.41 -20.19 -19.59
CA ILE A 60 0.27 -20.63 -20.98
C ILE A 60 -1.02 -21.45 -21.18
N ARG A 61 -1.32 -22.37 -20.26
CA ARG A 61 -2.55 -23.18 -20.32
C ARG A 61 -3.78 -22.30 -20.16
N TRP A 62 -3.77 -21.41 -19.18
CA TRP A 62 -4.85 -20.44 -18.96
C TRP A 62 -5.08 -19.52 -20.17
N LEU A 63 -4.02 -19.08 -20.88
CA LEU A 63 -4.16 -18.27 -22.09
C LEU A 63 -4.98 -18.97 -23.17
N VAL A 64 -4.71 -20.26 -23.41
CA VAL A 64 -5.41 -21.04 -24.43
C VAL A 64 -6.84 -21.34 -24.00
N GLU A 65 -7.05 -21.72 -22.74
CA GLU A 65 -8.39 -21.91 -22.16
C GLU A 65 -9.24 -20.63 -22.25
N PHE A 66 -8.66 -19.48 -21.87
CA PHE A 66 -9.30 -18.17 -22.00
C PHE A 66 -9.68 -17.88 -23.44
N ALA A 67 -8.76 -18.10 -24.38
CA ALA A 67 -9.03 -17.84 -25.79
C ALA A 67 -10.19 -18.71 -26.30
N GLU A 68 -10.18 -20.01 -26.02
CA GLU A 68 -11.27 -20.92 -26.40
C GLU A 68 -12.63 -20.48 -25.85
N GLU A 69 -12.67 -20.04 -24.58
CA GLU A 69 -13.88 -19.53 -23.94
C GLU A 69 -14.34 -18.22 -24.57
N TYR A 70 -13.44 -17.25 -24.75
CA TYR A 70 -13.72 -15.94 -25.36
C TYR A 70 -14.31 -16.08 -26.77
N LEU A 71 -13.84 -17.08 -27.53
CA LEU A 71 -14.30 -17.36 -28.89
C LEU A 71 -15.65 -18.08 -28.92
N SER A 72 -15.93 -18.88 -27.90
CA SER A 72 -17.21 -19.57 -27.73
C SER A 72 -18.31 -18.62 -27.27
N GLU A 73 -17.97 -17.70 -26.37
CA GLU A 73 -18.86 -16.68 -25.81
C GLU A 73 -18.26 -15.26 -25.94
N PRO A 74 -18.24 -14.71 -27.17
CA PRO A 74 -17.81 -13.34 -27.36
C PRO A 74 -18.76 -12.45 -26.54
N HIS A 75 -18.22 -11.50 -25.76
CA HIS A 75 -18.93 -10.58 -24.84
C HIS A 75 -19.29 -11.12 -23.45
N SER A 76 -18.66 -12.21 -22.99
CA SER A 76 -18.64 -12.47 -21.55
C SER A 76 -17.82 -11.39 -20.84
N ASP A 77 -18.44 -10.62 -19.94
CA ASP A 77 -17.74 -9.69 -19.04
C ASP A 77 -16.92 -10.43 -17.97
N LEU A 78 -17.05 -11.76 -17.91
CA LEU A 78 -16.29 -12.61 -16.99
C LEU A 78 -14.92 -12.91 -17.59
N ILE A 79 -13.88 -12.35 -16.99
CA ILE A 79 -12.51 -12.81 -17.18
C ILE A 79 -12.33 -14.04 -16.28
N PRO A 80 -12.09 -15.24 -16.85
CA PRO A 80 -11.75 -16.43 -16.09
C PRO A 80 -10.60 -16.14 -15.13
N ALA A 81 -10.75 -16.52 -13.87
CA ALA A 81 -9.68 -16.33 -12.91
C ALA A 81 -8.45 -17.15 -13.35
N PRO A 82 -7.24 -16.59 -13.31
CA PRO A 82 -6.02 -17.31 -13.58
C PRO A 82 -5.87 -18.45 -12.58
N THR A 83 -5.19 -19.51 -13.02
CA THR A 83 -4.88 -20.66 -12.19
C THR A 83 -4.02 -20.27 -10.98
N THR A 84 -3.23 -19.20 -11.11
CA THR A 84 -2.45 -18.60 -10.03
C THR A 84 -3.36 -17.87 -9.03
N PRO A 85 -3.30 -18.18 -7.73
CA PRO A 85 -4.13 -17.51 -6.73
C PRO A 85 -3.90 -15.99 -6.71
N VAL A 86 -4.99 -15.20 -6.79
CA VAL A 86 -4.93 -13.73 -6.68
C VAL A 86 -4.23 -13.26 -5.40
N THR A 87 -4.35 -14.04 -4.33
CA THR A 87 -3.71 -13.79 -3.04
C THR A 87 -2.18 -13.80 -3.11
N LEU A 88 -1.58 -14.53 -4.05
CA LEU A 88 -0.13 -14.51 -4.27
C LEU A 88 0.32 -13.12 -4.73
N PHE A 89 -0.39 -12.53 -5.69
CA PHE A 89 -0.05 -11.20 -6.21
C PHE A 89 -0.32 -10.11 -5.18
N GLU A 90 -1.36 -10.24 -4.36
CA GLU A 90 -1.57 -9.36 -3.20
C GLU A 90 -0.39 -9.44 -2.23
N GLU A 91 0.12 -10.64 -1.93
CA GLU A 91 1.28 -10.80 -1.06
C GLU A 91 2.57 -10.22 -1.67
N ILE A 92 2.78 -10.35 -2.99
CA ILE A 92 3.88 -9.67 -3.69
C ILE A 92 3.78 -8.15 -3.51
N GLY A 93 2.57 -7.59 -3.66
CA GLY A 93 2.30 -6.16 -3.42
C GLY A 93 2.63 -5.72 -2.00
N ARG A 94 2.25 -6.52 -1.00
CA ARG A 94 2.59 -6.28 0.41
C ARG A 94 4.10 -6.31 0.64
N ALA A 95 4.80 -7.29 0.05
CA ALA A 95 6.25 -7.41 0.15
C ALA A 95 6.97 -6.18 -0.43
N GLN A 96 6.53 -5.65 -1.58
CA GLN A 96 7.12 -4.43 -2.15
C GLN A 96 7.10 -3.25 -1.17
N TRP A 97 5.98 -3.02 -0.47
CA TRP A 97 5.89 -1.95 0.53
C TRP A 97 6.83 -2.22 1.72
N ARG A 98 6.88 -3.46 2.22
CA ARG A 98 7.76 -3.85 3.33
C ARG A 98 9.24 -3.65 3.01
N GLU A 99 9.63 -3.89 1.76
CA GLU A 99 10.99 -3.68 1.27
C GLU A 99 11.29 -2.20 0.95
N GLY A 100 10.29 -1.31 1.02
CA GLY A 100 10.43 0.10 0.69
C GLY A 100 10.62 0.37 -0.80
N ARG A 101 10.22 -0.57 -1.66
CA ARG A 101 10.30 -0.47 -3.11
C ARG A 101 9.05 0.23 -3.66
N ASP A 102 9.23 0.99 -4.74
CA ASP A 102 8.11 1.65 -5.42
C ASP A 102 7.27 0.63 -6.18
N LEU A 103 5.95 0.69 -6.02
CA LEU A 103 4.99 -0.13 -6.77
C LEU A 103 5.17 0.05 -8.28
N SER A 104 5.53 1.25 -8.75
CA SER A 104 5.71 1.51 -10.18
C SER A 104 6.81 0.64 -10.82
N ALA A 105 7.85 0.27 -10.06
CA ALA A 105 8.91 -0.62 -10.52
C ALA A 105 8.38 -2.03 -10.80
N LEU A 106 7.58 -2.57 -9.87
CA LEU A 106 6.93 -3.88 -10.02
C LEU A 106 6.01 -3.90 -11.25
N LEU A 107 5.16 -2.88 -11.40
CA LEU A 107 4.22 -2.80 -12.53
C LEU A 107 4.94 -2.67 -13.87
N SER A 108 6.04 -1.93 -13.92
CA SER A 108 6.87 -1.79 -15.12
C SER A 108 7.54 -3.11 -15.50
N ALA A 109 8.03 -3.87 -14.53
CA ALA A 109 8.59 -5.19 -14.74
C ALA A 109 7.55 -6.18 -15.30
N TYR A 110 6.32 -6.14 -14.78
CA TYR A 110 5.21 -6.93 -15.31
C TYR A 110 4.87 -6.56 -16.76
N GLN A 111 4.82 -5.26 -17.09
CA GLN A 111 4.59 -4.80 -18.47
C GLN A 111 5.69 -5.24 -19.42
N LEU A 112 6.95 -5.23 -18.99
CA LEU A 112 8.06 -5.75 -19.78
C LEU A 112 7.91 -7.25 -20.02
N GLY A 113 7.68 -8.04 -18.96
CA GLY A 113 7.46 -9.49 -19.07
C GLY A 113 6.30 -9.83 -20.00
N ALA A 114 5.19 -9.09 -19.91
CA ALA A 114 4.04 -9.24 -20.78
C ALA A 114 4.35 -8.96 -22.25
N ARG A 115 5.15 -7.92 -22.55
CA ARG A 115 5.55 -7.59 -23.92
C ARG A 115 6.42 -8.69 -24.53
N VAL A 116 7.35 -9.24 -23.75
CA VAL A 116 8.20 -10.36 -24.18
C VAL A 116 7.35 -11.61 -24.39
N ALA A 117 6.45 -11.91 -23.45
CA ALA A 117 5.53 -13.04 -23.56
C ALA A 117 4.62 -12.93 -24.79
N TRP A 118 4.05 -11.74 -25.05
CA TRP A 118 3.23 -11.51 -26.23
C TRP A 118 4.02 -11.68 -27.53
N HIS A 119 5.28 -11.23 -27.57
CA HIS A 119 6.13 -11.43 -28.74
C HIS A 119 6.31 -12.93 -29.06
N GLU A 120 6.57 -13.74 -28.04
CA GLU A 120 6.74 -15.19 -28.19
C GLU A 120 5.43 -15.91 -28.54
N VAL A 121 4.34 -15.56 -27.84
CA VAL A 121 3.00 -16.12 -28.09
C VAL A 121 2.56 -15.84 -29.52
N SER A 122 2.65 -14.58 -29.96
CA SER A 122 2.23 -14.19 -31.31
C SER A 122 3.10 -14.83 -32.39
N GLY A 123 4.42 -14.90 -32.20
CA GLY A 123 5.33 -15.57 -33.14
C GLY A 123 5.01 -17.07 -33.28
N THR A 124 4.87 -17.76 -32.15
CA THR A 124 4.55 -19.20 -32.12
C THR A 124 3.17 -19.48 -32.72
N ALA A 125 2.16 -18.66 -32.40
CA ALA A 125 0.81 -18.81 -32.93
C ALA A 125 0.75 -18.64 -34.46
N LEU A 126 1.54 -17.71 -35.02
CA LEU A 126 1.63 -17.54 -36.46
C LEU A 126 2.32 -18.74 -37.14
N GLU A 127 3.35 -19.32 -36.52
CA GLU A 127 4.04 -20.52 -37.02
C GLU A 127 3.15 -21.77 -37.01
N THR A 128 2.27 -21.90 -36.01
CA THR A 128 1.33 -23.02 -35.89
C THR A 128 0.03 -22.82 -36.67
N GLY A 129 -0.12 -21.68 -37.36
CA GLY A 129 -1.28 -21.38 -38.21
C GLY A 129 -2.55 -21.04 -37.44
N VAL A 130 -2.44 -20.50 -36.23
CA VAL A 130 -3.58 -20.03 -35.43
C VAL A 130 -4.36 -18.96 -36.19
N ALA A 131 -5.68 -19.08 -36.18
CA ALA A 131 -6.57 -18.16 -36.88
C ALA A 131 -6.50 -16.72 -36.29
N PRO A 132 -6.73 -15.66 -37.10
CA PRO A 132 -6.60 -14.28 -36.65
C PRO A 132 -7.48 -13.89 -35.45
N ASP A 133 -8.70 -14.44 -35.37
CA ASP A 133 -9.61 -14.18 -34.26
C ASP A 133 -9.15 -14.87 -32.96
N ALA A 134 -8.55 -16.07 -33.07
CA ALA A 134 -7.89 -16.72 -31.94
C ALA A 134 -6.62 -15.99 -31.49
N LEU A 135 -5.83 -15.43 -32.42
CA LEU A 135 -4.71 -14.57 -32.08
C LEU A 135 -5.16 -13.31 -31.31
N ALA A 136 -6.28 -12.70 -31.73
CA ALA A 136 -6.86 -11.58 -31.00
C ALA A 136 -7.33 -11.98 -29.58
N ALA A 137 -7.97 -13.15 -29.44
CA ALA A 137 -8.38 -13.67 -28.14
C ALA A 137 -7.20 -13.96 -27.20
N LEU A 138 -6.08 -14.46 -27.74
CA LEU A 138 -4.83 -14.63 -26.98
C LEU A 138 -4.26 -13.28 -26.52
N ALA A 139 -4.35 -12.23 -27.34
CA ALA A 139 -3.91 -10.89 -26.95
C ALA A 139 -4.73 -10.34 -25.78
N GLU A 140 -6.06 -10.48 -25.86
CA GLU A 140 -6.97 -10.11 -24.76
C GLU A 140 -6.64 -10.87 -23.47
N ALA A 141 -6.33 -12.17 -23.58
CA ALA A 141 -5.93 -12.98 -22.44
C ALA A 141 -4.65 -12.44 -21.76
N VAL A 142 -3.61 -12.09 -22.55
CA VAL A 142 -2.37 -11.49 -22.01
C VAL A 142 -2.66 -10.17 -21.28
N PHE A 143 -3.46 -9.29 -21.89
CA PHE A 143 -3.81 -8.01 -21.26
C PHE A 143 -4.62 -8.19 -19.98
N ALA A 144 -5.61 -9.08 -19.99
CA ALA A 144 -6.42 -9.41 -18.83
C ALA A 144 -5.57 -9.95 -17.67
N TYR A 145 -4.62 -10.84 -17.96
CA TYR A 145 -3.72 -11.38 -16.94
C TYR A 145 -2.87 -10.30 -16.27
N VAL A 146 -2.27 -9.42 -17.08
CA VAL A 146 -1.40 -8.34 -16.61
C VAL A 146 -2.18 -7.30 -15.81
N ASP A 147 -3.40 -6.96 -16.23
CA ASP A 147 -4.27 -6.07 -15.47
C ASP A 147 -4.61 -6.69 -14.10
N GLN A 148 -4.94 -7.98 -14.08
CA GLN A 148 -5.33 -8.66 -12.86
C GLN A 148 -4.19 -8.77 -11.84
N LEU A 149 -2.98 -9.19 -12.26
CA LEU A 149 -1.82 -9.25 -11.37
C LEU A 149 -1.40 -7.85 -10.89
N SER A 150 -1.55 -6.83 -11.74
CA SER A 150 -1.21 -5.44 -11.41
C SER A 150 -2.19 -4.90 -10.37
N SER A 151 -3.49 -5.12 -10.58
CA SER A 151 -4.56 -4.73 -9.67
C SER A 151 -4.42 -5.43 -8.32
N ALA A 152 -4.14 -6.74 -8.32
CA ALA A 152 -3.92 -7.51 -7.10
C ALA A 152 -2.69 -7.01 -6.31
N SER A 153 -1.56 -6.80 -7.00
CA SER A 153 -0.35 -6.26 -6.36
C SER A 153 -0.57 -4.84 -5.82
N ALA A 154 -1.30 -3.99 -6.54
CA ALA A 154 -1.64 -2.65 -6.06
C ALA A 154 -2.54 -2.68 -4.81
N ARG A 155 -3.54 -3.58 -4.76
CA ARG A 155 -4.37 -3.77 -3.55
C ARG A 155 -3.53 -4.21 -2.36
N GLY A 156 -2.64 -5.19 -2.56
CA GLY A 156 -1.72 -5.66 -1.52
C GLY A 156 -0.82 -4.55 -0.97
N TYR A 157 -0.22 -3.77 -1.88
CA TYR A 157 0.64 -2.64 -1.53
C TYR A 157 -0.10 -1.58 -0.69
N VAL A 158 -1.28 -1.15 -1.14
CA VAL A 158 -2.10 -0.15 -0.43
C VAL A 158 -2.60 -0.70 0.91
N ALA A 159 -2.95 -1.98 0.99
CA ALA A 159 -3.38 -2.62 2.23
C ALA A 159 -2.25 -2.61 3.27
N GLU A 160 -1.03 -3.05 2.90
CA GLU A 160 0.12 -3.03 3.79
C GLU A 160 0.48 -1.60 4.23
N GLN A 161 0.46 -0.64 3.31
CA GLN A 161 0.68 0.77 3.62
C GLN A 161 -0.33 1.28 4.66
N SER A 162 -1.61 0.99 4.45
CA SER A 162 -2.69 1.42 5.34
C SER A 162 -2.59 0.76 6.71
N GLU A 163 -2.28 -0.53 6.76
CA GLU A 163 -2.07 -1.29 7.99
C GLU A 163 -0.88 -0.76 8.78
N ALA A 164 0.23 -0.42 8.10
CA ALA A 164 1.41 0.18 8.73
C ALA A 164 1.13 1.56 9.31
N VAL A 165 0.39 2.41 8.59
CA VAL A 165 -0.07 3.72 9.09
C VAL A 165 -0.98 3.54 10.31
N ALA A 166 -1.96 2.64 10.24
CA ALA A 166 -2.87 2.38 11.35
C ALA A 166 -2.14 1.81 12.58
N ALA A 167 -1.16 0.92 12.38
CA ALA A 167 -0.33 0.41 13.46
C ALA A 167 0.50 1.51 14.13
N ARG A 168 1.06 2.43 13.34
CA ARG A 168 1.80 3.59 13.85
C ARG A 168 0.89 4.53 14.64
N GLU A 169 -0.31 4.82 14.14
CA GLU A 169 -1.29 5.64 14.87
C GLU A 169 -1.72 4.99 16.18
N ARG A 170 -1.97 3.67 16.22
CA ARG A 170 -2.27 2.95 17.47
C ARG A 170 -1.15 3.10 18.51
N LEU A 171 0.11 2.95 18.09
CA LEU A 171 1.26 3.14 18.99
C LEU A 171 1.38 4.58 19.52
N ARG A 172 0.95 5.57 18.71
CA ARG A 172 0.91 6.98 19.13
C ARG A 172 -0.24 7.26 20.10
N ASP A 173 -1.41 6.69 19.87
CA ASP A 173 -2.54 6.76 20.79
C ASP A 173 -2.18 6.10 22.14
N ASP A 174 -1.54 4.92 22.13
CA ASP A 174 -1.04 4.26 23.34
C ASP A 174 -0.03 5.14 24.12
N LEU A 175 0.85 5.85 23.40
CA LEU A 175 1.79 6.78 24.01
C LEU A 175 1.07 7.98 24.63
N VAL A 176 0.05 8.53 23.97
CA VAL A 176 -0.77 9.62 24.54
C VAL A 176 -1.45 9.16 25.81
N GLU A 177 -2.06 7.98 25.80
CA GLU A 177 -2.71 7.42 26.99
C GLU A 177 -1.73 7.22 28.15
N LEU A 178 -0.50 6.78 27.85
CA LEU A 178 0.57 6.70 28.85
C LEU A 178 0.97 8.10 29.36
N LEU A 179 1.22 9.06 28.49
CA LEU A 179 1.60 10.44 28.88
C LEU A 179 0.52 11.12 29.72
N LEU A 180 -0.74 10.82 29.48
CA LEU A 180 -1.88 11.34 30.23
C LEU A 180 -2.18 10.56 31.52
N SER A 181 -1.37 9.56 31.87
CA SER A 181 -1.55 8.80 33.10
C SER A 181 -0.65 9.32 34.23
N ASP A 182 -1.21 9.50 35.43
CA ASP A 182 -0.52 10.07 36.61
C ASP A 182 0.63 9.19 37.17
N ARG A 183 0.88 8.01 36.61
CA ARG A 183 1.81 7.00 37.14
C ARG A 183 2.89 6.58 36.15
N SER A 184 3.12 7.37 35.12
CA SER A 184 4.10 7.04 34.08
C SER A 184 5.52 7.22 34.54
N ASP A 185 6.26 6.11 34.61
CA ASP A 185 7.72 6.12 34.75
C ASP A 185 8.38 6.63 33.46
N SER A 186 9.40 7.48 33.58
CA SER A 186 10.19 7.99 32.46
C SER A 186 10.76 6.87 31.58
N ALA A 187 11.07 5.70 32.14
CA ALA A 187 11.52 4.55 31.34
C ALA A 187 10.41 3.99 30.44
N ALA A 188 9.17 3.89 30.94
CA ALA A 188 8.02 3.45 30.17
C ALA A 188 7.69 4.43 29.04
N VAL A 189 7.73 5.74 29.34
CA VAL A 189 7.51 6.81 28.34
C VAL A 189 8.57 6.74 27.23
N ARG A 190 9.85 6.58 27.58
CA ARG A 190 10.94 6.40 26.59
C ARG A 190 10.71 5.20 25.67
N ALA A 191 10.33 4.06 26.24
CA ALA A 191 10.07 2.85 25.46
C ALA A 191 8.87 3.02 24.52
N ALA A 192 7.76 3.61 25.01
CA ALA A 192 6.58 3.90 24.21
C ALA A 192 6.87 4.91 23.09
N ALA A 193 7.59 5.99 23.39
CA ALA A 193 8.02 7.00 22.43
C ALA A 193 8.87 6.39 21.30
N THR A 194 9.80 5.51 21.65
CA THR A 194 10.64 4.79 20.68
C THR A 194 9.78 3.92 19.74
N ARG A 195 8.86 3.11 20.28
CA ARG A 195 7.95 2.28 19.47
C ARG A 195 7.05 3.10 18.56
N ALA A 196 6.52 4.22 19.05
CA ALA A 196 5.69 5.14 18.27
C ALA A 196 6.48 5.94 17.22
N GLY A 197 7.82 5.80 17.19
CA GLY A 197 8.71 6.60 16.36
C GLY A 197 8.55 8.10 16.62
N TRP A 198 8.33 8.48 17.89
CA TRP A 198 8.22 9.84 18.35
C TRP A 198 9.51 10.22 19.10
N PRO A 199 10.39 11.05 18.51
CA PRO A 199 11.61 11.49 19.18
C PRO A 199 11.24 12.19 20.48
N LEU A 200 11.67 11.64 21.61
CA LEU A 200 11.26 12.15 22.92
C LEU A 200 11.76 13.59 23.11
N PRO A 201 10.86 14.57 23.25
CA PRO A 201 11.24 15.96 23.48
C PRO A 201 11.72 16.17 24.92
N ARG A 202 12.37 17.32 25.18
CA ARG A 202 12.76 17.72 26.53
C ARG A 202 11.55 18.20 27.33
N GLU A 203 10.67 18.92 26.66
CA GLU A 203 9.43 19.45 27.24
C GLU A 203 8.26 19.18 26.31
N VAL A 204 7.06 19.08 26.87
CA VAL A 204 5.80 19.00 26.15
C VAL A 204 4.84 20.05 26.68
N ALA A 205 3.91 20.51 25.86
CA ALA A 205 2.73 21.23 26.33
C ALA A 205 1.48 20.62 25.70
N VAL A 206 0.37 20.70 26.42
CA VAL A 206 -0.94 20.36 25.86
C VAL A 206 -1.52 21.58 25.14
N VAL A 207 -2.23 21.35 24.04
CA VAL A 207 -3.19 22.30 23.47
C VAL A 207 -4.56 21.66 23.52
N LEU A 208 -5.52 22.33 24.14
CA LEU A 208 -6.89 21.86 24.25
C LEU A 208 -7.80 22.81 23.48
N VAL A 209 -8.77 22.25 22.77
CA VAL A 209 -9.84 23.02 22.12
C VAL A 209 -11.17 22.55 22.64
N ASP A 210 -12.21 23.35 22.39
CA ASP A 210 -13.55 22.89 22.64
C ASP A 210 -13.94 21.73 21.70
N PRO A 211 -14.30 20.52 22.18
CA PRO A 211 -14.96 19.49 21.38
C PRO A 211 -16.13 20.00 20.54
N ASP A 212 -16.88 21.03 20.95
CA ASP A 212 -18.00 21.54 20.16
C ASP A 212 -17.57 22.63 19.16
N ASN A 213 -16.28 23.01 19.11
CA ASN A 213 -15.76 23.99 18.17
C ASN A 213 -15.11 23.33 16.93
N PRO A 214 -15.80 23.30 15.77
CA PRO A 214 -15.29 22.66 14.56
C PRO A 214 -14.02 23.33 14.01
N VAL A 215 -13.85 24.64 14.21
CA VAL A 215 -12.65 25.37 13.76
C VAL A 215 -11.42 24.93 14.56
N GLY A 216 -11.58 24.73 15.87
CA GLY A 216 -10.53 24.19 16.74
C GLY A 216 -10.13 22.77 16.35
N GLN A 217 -11.12 21.90 16.14
CA GLN A 217 -10.88 20.52 15.69
C GLN A 217 -10.15 20.45 14.34
N ALA A 218 -10.60 21.22 13.35
CA ALA A 218 -9.97 21.26 12.04
C ALA A 218 -8.53 21.79 12.11
N THR A 219 -8.25 22.72 13.04
CA THR A 219 -6.89 23.25 13.25
C THR A 219 -5.98 22.20 13.90
N LEU A 220 -6.48 21.45 14.89
CA LEU A 220 -5.72 20.34 15.50
C LEU A 220 -5.39 19.25 14.49
N ALA A 221 -6.33 18.89 13.61
CA ALA A 221 -6.12 17.88 12.57
C ALA A 221 -5.04 18.26 11.54
N ARG A 222 -4.68 19.54 11.45
CA ARG A 222 -3.64 20.08 10.55
C ARG A 222 -2.28 20.26 11.22
N LEU A 223 -2.18 19.96 12.52
CA LEU A 223 -0.91 20.04 13.23
C LEU A 223 0.13 19.10 12.62
N ASP A 224 1.39 19.47 12.82
CA ASP A 224 2.51 18.72 12.27
C ASP A 224 2.59 17.29 12.85
N ALA A 225 3.15 16.35 12.09
CA ALA A 225 3.23 14.93 12.47
C ALA A 225 4.08 14.65 13.72
N SER A 226 4.80 15.63 14.28
CA SER A 226 5.43 15.50 15.59
C SER A 226 4.45 15.73 16.76
N CYS A 227 3.27 16.29 16.52
CA CYS A 227 2.24 16.46 17.53
C CYS A 227 1.45 15.15 17.74
N LEU A 228 1.16 14.81 18.99
CA LEU A 228 0.34 13.64 19.32
C LEU A 228 -1.10 14.08 19.60
N LEU A 229 -2.07 13.61 18.82
CA LEU A 229 -3.46 14.02 19.02
C LEU A 229 -4.07 13.34 20.24
N ILE A 230 -4.82 14.10 21.03
CA ILE A 230 -5.56 13.61 22.19
C ILE A 230 -7.01 13.42 21.77
N ARG A 231 -7.48 12.18 21.85
CA ARG A 231 -8.83 11.77 21.44
C ARG A 231 -9.56 11.07 22.58
N ARG A 232 -9.85 11.81 23.67
CA ARG A 232 -10.70 11.30 24.77
C ARG A 232 -12.10 11.90 24.67
N ARG A 233 -13.11 11.19 25.17
CA ARG A 233 -14.52 11.61 25.11
C ARG A 233 -14.80 13.03 25.64
N GLN A 234 -14.00 13.52 26.59
CA GLN A 234 -14.17 14.83 27.22
C GLN A 234 -12.98 15.77 26.98
N LEU A 235 -11.97 15.33 26.23
CA LEU A 235 -10.72 16.07 26.04
C LEU A 235 -10.28 15.95 24.58
N THR A 236 -10.37 17.08 23.87
CA THR A 236 -9.93 17.21 22.48
C THR A 236 -8.72 18.12 22.44
N GLY A 237 -7.59 17.61 21.96
CA GLY A 237 -6.35 18.36 22.04
C GLY A 237 -5.19 17.73 21.29
N ALA A 238 -3.99 18.25 21.55
CA ALA A 238 -2.74 17.68 21.09
C ALA A 238 -1.63 17.90 22.11
N VAL A 239 -0.69 16.96 22.18
CA VAL A 239 0.59 17.10 22.87
C VAL A 239 1.60 17.65 21.88
N LEU A 240 2.18 18.79 22.22
CA LEU A 240 3.19 19.48 21.43
C LEU A 240 4.58 19.18 21.97
N PRO A 241 5.53 18.73 21.12
CA PRO A 241 6.92 18.59 21.55
C PRO A 241 7.63 19.95 21.59
N ASP A 242 8.51 20.14 22.57
CA ASP A 242 9.40 21.29 22.75
C ASP A 242 8.77 22.66 22.38
N PRO A 243 7.67 23.06 23.03
CA PRO A 243 6.93 24.29 22.71
C PRO A 243 7.75 25.56 22.95
N ALA A 244 8.78 25.49 23.80
CA ALA A 244 9.67 26.60 24.15
C ALA A 244 10.73 26.92 23.06
N ARG A 245 10.84 26.12 22.00
CA ARG A 245 11.81 26.39 20.92
C ARG A 245 11.56 27.78 20.29
N PRO A 246 12.63 28.56 20.02
CA PRO A 246 12.49 29.89 19.43
C PRO A 246 11.61 29.88 18.17
N GLY A 247 10.62 30.77 18.13
CA GLY A 247 9.70 30.93 16.99
C GLY A 247 8.62 29.83 16.84
N ARG A 248 8.65 28.73 17.60
CA ARG A 248 7.58 27.70 17.56
C ARG A 248 6.33 28.19 18.28
N ARG A 249 6.49 28.78 19.47
CA ARG A 249 5.38 29.36 20.25
C ARG A 249 4.64 30.46 19.50
N GLN A 250 5.35 31.36 18.82
CA GLN A 250 4.73 32.44 18.04
C GLN A 250 3.94 31.90 16.84
N ARG A 251 4.49 30.92 16.12
CA ARG A 251 3.81 30.24 15.01
C ARG A 251 2.55 29.52 15.50
N LEU A 252 2.66 28.73 16.57
CA LEU A 252 1.54 28.04 17.16
C LEU A 252 0.44 29.01 17.62
N VAL A 253 0.79 30.10 18.30
CA VAL A 253 -0.19 31.11 18.71
C VAL A 253 -0.86 31.72 17.48
N ALA A 254 -0.13 32.01 16.41
CA ALA A 254 -0.70 32.53 15.17
C ALA A 254 -1.64 31.53 14.49
N GLU A 255 -1.26 30.26 14.42
CA GLU A 255 -2.08 29.15 13.89
C GLU A 255 -3.34 28.91 14.72
N MET A 256 -3.28 29.12 16.04
CA MET A 256 -4.39 28.90 16.97
C MET A 256 -5.24 30.16 17.22
N ARG A 257 -5.02 31.26 16.49
CA ARG A 257 -5.86 32.45 16.63
C ARG A 257 -7.28 32.16 16.15
N GLY A 258 -8.27 32.52 16.97
CA GLY A 258 -9.69 32.35 16.64
C GLY A 258 -10.23 30.93 16.83
N THR A 259 -9.41 29.99 17.30
CA THR A 259 -9.84 28.59 17.51
C THR A 259 -10.36 28.30 18.92
N GLY A 260 -10.26 29.27 19.84
CA GLY A 260 -10.57 29.05 21.26
C GLY A 260 -9.62 28.05 21.94
N ALA A 261 -8.45 27.78 21.36
CA ALA A 261 -7.48 26.87 21.92
C ALA A 261 -6.82 27.43 23.19
N VAL A 262 -6.66 26.57 24.19
CA VAL A 262 -5.88 26.82 25.40
C VAL A 262 -4.60 26.02 25.34
N ILE A 263 -3.47 26.70 25.55
CA ILE A 263 -2.15 26.08 25.55
C ILE A 263 -1.66 26.00 26.99
N GLY A 264 -1.39 24.77 27.45
CA GLY A 264 -0.84 24.48 28.77
C GLY A 264 0.62 24.91 28.91
N HIS A 265 1.13 24.79 30.14
CA HIS A 265 2.51 25.13 30.44
C HIS A 265 3.47 24.04 29.92
N PRO A 266 4.65 24.40 29.40
CA PRO A 266 5.69 23.42 29.08
C PRO A 266 6.15 22.66 30.33
N VAL A 267 6.14 21.33 30.26
CA VAL A 267 6.55 20.42 31.34
C VAL A 267 7.36 19.25 30.79
N PRO A 268 8.16 18.54 31.61
CA PRO A 268 8.71 17.24 31.22
C PRO A 268 7.59 16.26 30.79
N PRO A 269 7.82 15.35 29.82
CA PRO A 269 6.80 14.43 29.31
C PRO A 269 6.01 13.66 30.39
N GLU A 270 6.70 13.18 31.43
CA GLU A 270 6.13 12.47 32.56
C GLU A 270 5.21 13.32 33.47
N GLN A 271 5.28 14.65 33.34
CA GLN A 271 4.47 15.61 34.10
C GLN A 271 3.33 16.21 33.26
N LEU A 272 3.08 15.68 32.05
CA LEU A 272 1.99 16.15 31.19
C LEU A 272 0.63 16.24 31.91
N PRO A 273 0.23 15.32 32.82
CA PRO A 273 -1.06 15.41 33.51
C PRO A 273 -1.26 16.74 34.27
N ALA A 274 -0.20 17.27 34.89
CA ALA A 274 -0.25 18.56 35.57
C ALA A 274 -0.50 19.73 34.61
N SER A 275 0.08 19.68 33.40
CA SER A 275 -0.22 20.68 32.37
C SER A 275 -1.64 20.56 31.83
N VAL A 276 -2.21 19.35 31.80
CA VAL A 276 -3.59 19.10 31.34
C VAL A 276 -4.60 19.67 32.31
N GLU A 277 -4.45 19.40 33.61
CA GLU A 277 -5.35 19.91 34.65
C GLU A 277 -5.49 21.44 34.60
N ILE A 278 -4.36 22.14 34.46
CA ILE A 278 -4.34 23.60 34.36
C ILE A 278 -5.02 24.09 33.08
N ALA A 279 -4.74 23.44 31.94
CA ALA A 279 -5.32 23.81 30.66
C ALA A 279 -6.84 23.55 30.61
N GLU A 280 -7.33 22.47 31.24
CA GLU A 280 -8.76 22.17 31.34
C GLU A 280 -9.51 23.19 32.19
N ILE A 281 -8.93 23.64 33.30
CA ILE A 281 -9.51 24.72 34.12
C ILE A 281 -9.62 26.00 33.27
N ALA A 282 -8.54 26.38 32.58
CA ALA A 282 -8.54 27.57 31.74
C ALA A 282 -9.56 27.47 30.58
N LEU A 283 -9.69 26.30 29.94
CA LEU A 283 -10.67 26.07 28.89
C LEU A 283 -12.11 26.18 29.40
N ARG A 284 -12.40 25.64 30.59
CA ARG A 284 -13.73 25.78 31.23
C ARG A 284 -14.04 27.24 31.56
N LEU A 285 -13.08 27.99 32.08
CA LEU A 285 -13.26 29.41 32.38
C LEU A 285 -13.50 30.23 31.10
N SER A 286 -12.82 29.92 29.99
CA SER A 286 -13.05 30.61 28.72
C SER A 286 -14.42 30.31 28.08
N ARG A 287 -15.07 29.20 28.46
CA ARG A 287 -16.45 28.89 28.04
C ARG A 287 -17.51 29.54 28.93
N GLY A 288 -17.23 29.62 30.23
CA GLY A 288 -18.18 30.14 31.23
C GLY A 288 -18.18 31.67 31.36
N GLY A 289 -17.17 32.35 30.82
CA GLY A 289 -17.08 33.81 30.77
C GLY A 289 -17.77 34.39 29.54
N CYS A 290 -19.10 34.55 29.62
CA CYS A 290 -19.89 35.49 28.84
C CYS A 290 -20.68 36.38 29.81
#